data_AF-A0AAJ1UC50-F1
#
_entry.id   AF-A0AAJ1UC50-F1
#
_cell.length_a   1.000
_cell.length_b   1.000
_cell.length_c   1.000
_cell.angle_alpha   90.00
_cell.angle_beta   90.00
_cell.angle_gamma   90.00
#
_symmetry.space_group_name_H-M   'P 1'
#
loop_
_entity.id
_entity.type
_entity.pdbx_description
1 polymer ?
#
loop_
_entity_poly.entity_id
_entity_poly.type
_entity_poly.pdbx_seq_one_letter_code
_entity_poly.pdbx_strand_id
1 'polypeptide(L)'
;MFLLEQALEDLAKVDSLSAFESYVDHLRSAYCVANMVLHVISSPRIGLSDPLIIATYEDHWKARYYERDYFRIDPVVQEGTRSFLPLDWLDIDRSRPRMRALFAEAESNDVGTQGIS
;
A
#
# COMPACT_ATOMS: atom_id res chain seq x y z
N MET A 1 -19.33 8.49 10.51
CA MET A 1 -19.43 7.53 9.39
C MET A 1 -19.10 8.30 8.12
N PHE A 2 -17.94 8.07 7.54
CA PHE A 2 -17.54 8.70 6.28
C PHE A 2 -18.12 7.86 5.13
N LEU A 3 -18.93 8.48 4.27
CA LEU A 3 -19.61 7.78 3.17
C LEU A 3 -18.67 7.69 1.96
N LEU A 4 -18.70 6.57 1.25
CA LEU A 4 -17.91 6.38 0.04
C LEU A 4 -18.15 7.49 -0.99
N GLU A 5 -19.39 7.94 -1.15
CA GLU A 5 -19.74 9.02 -2.07
C GLU A 5 -19.03 10.33 -1.73
N GLN A 6 -19.03 10.71 -0.45
CA GLN A 6 -18.30 11.88 0.04
C GLN A 6 -16.79 11.73 -0.19
N ALA A 7 -16.25 10.52 0.03
CA ALA A 7 -14.85 10.21 -0.23
C ALA A 7 -14.46 10.47 -1.69
N LEU A 8 -15.33 10.11 -2.63
CA LEU A 8 -15.09 10.30 -4.06
C LEU A 8 -15.24 11.77 -4.46
N GLU A 9 -16.23 12.47 -3.92
CA GLU A 9 -16.43 13.90 -4.17
C GLU A 9 -15.27 14.76 -3.69
N ASP A 10 -14.70 14.43 -2.52
CA ASP A 10 -13.56 15.15 -1.99
C ASP A 10 -12.27 14.79 -2.71
N LEU A 11 -12.09 13.52 -3.11
CA LEU A 11 -10.98 13.10 -3.96
C LEU A 11 -10.97 13.86 -5.29
N ALA A 12 -12.15 14.07 -5.90
CA ALA A 12 -12.26 14.80 -7.17
C ALA A 12 -11.80 16.27 -7.10
N LYS A 13 -11.66 16.84 -5.89
CA LYS A 13 -11.18 18.21 -5.66
C LYS A 13 -9.67 18.27 -5.42
N VAL A 14 -9.01 17.12 -5.25
CA VAL A 14 -7.56 17.04 -5.03
C VAL A 14 -6.84 17.30 -6.36
N ASP A 15 -5.97 18.31 -6.39
CA ASP A 15 -5.34 18.82 -7.61
C ASP A 15 -3.80 18.72 -7.62
N SER A 16 -3.22 18.18 -6.54
CA SER A 16 -1.77 18.05 -6.37
C SER A 16 -1.41 16.80 -5.59
N LEU A 17 -0.18 16.32 -5.75
CA LEU A 17 0.30 15.11 -5.09
C LEU A 17 0.35 15.26 -3.56
N SER A 18 0.81 16.41 -3.06
CA SER A 18 0.86 16.68 -1.61
C SER A 18 -0.54 16.76 -0.99
N ALA A 19 -1.50 17.34 -1.71
CA ALA A 19 -2.90 17.32 -1.30
C ALA A 19 -3.45 15.89 -1.29
N PHE A 20 -3.04 15.06 -2.25
CA PHE A 20 -3.45 13.65 -2.30
C PHE A 20 -2.87 12.83 -1.15
N GLU A 21 -1.58 12.97 -0.83
CA GLU A 21 -0.95 12.33 0.33
C GLU A 21 -1.66 12.70 1.63
N SER A 22 -1.95 13.99 1.82
CA SER A 22 -2.71 14.48 2.99
C SER A 22 -4.12 13.90 3.04
N TYR A 23 -4.76 13.77 1.87
CA TYR A 23 -6.10 13.22 1.77
C TYR A 23 -6.14 11.71 2.05
N VAL A 24 -5.13 10.94 1.61
CA VAL A 24 -5.01 9.52 1.93
C VAL A 24 -4.84 9.31 3.45
N ASP A 25 -4.07 10.15 4.15
CA ASP A 25 -3.97 10.07 5.61
C ASP A 25 -5.30 10.42 6.32
N HIS A 26 -6.06 11.38 5.78
CA HIS A 26 -7.41 11.68 6.25
C HIS A 26 -8.35 10.47 6.07
N LEU A 27 -8.33 9.83 4.90
CA LEU A 27 -9.11 8.62 4.62
C LEU A 27 -8.73 7.48 5.57
N ARG A 28 -7.43 7.23 5.76
CA ARG A 28 -6.92 6.22 6.70
C ARG A 28 -7.53 6.41 8.08
N SER A 29 -7.50 7.65 8.57
CA SER A 29 -8.08 8.03 9.87
C SER A 29 -9.60 7.86 9.90
N ALA A 30 -10.31 8.30 8.85
CA ALA A 30 -11.77 8.25 8.75
C ALA A 30 -12.34 6.82 8.67
N TYR A 31 -11.65 5.92 7.99
CA TYR A 31 -11.99 4.49 7.91
C TYR A 31 -11.39 3.65 9.05
N CYS A 32 -10.60 4.27 9.92
CA CYS A 32 -9.95 3.62 11.07
C CYS A 32 -9.10 2.40 10.68
N VAL A 33 -8.39 2.48 9.55
CA VAL A 33 -7.41 1.47 9.14
C VAL A 33 -6.01 1.88 9.57
N ALA A 34 -5.14 0.91 9.86
CA ALA A 34 -3.79 1.20 10.32
C ALA A 34 -2.99 1.96 9.26
N ASN A 35 -3.10 1.54 7.99
CA ASN A 35 -2.37 2.11 6.88
C ASN A 35 -3.21 2.11 5.59
N MET A 36 -2.91 3.03 4.68
CA MET A 36 -3.41 3.06 3.31
C MET A 36 -2.25 3.28 2.34
N VAL A 37 -2.32 2.58 1.20
CA VAL A 37 -1.29 2.66 0.15
C VAL A 37 -1.95 2.69 -1.22
N LEU A 38 -1.52 3.62 -2.05
CA LEU A 38 -1.68 3.57 -3.49
C LEU A 38 -0.33 3.30 -4.12
N HIS A 39 -0.27 2.28 -4.97
CA HIS A 39 0.95 1.90 -5.67
C HIS A 39 0.67 1.81 -7.17
N VAL A 40 1.29 2.69 -7.95
CA VAL A 40 1.19 2.67 -9.41
C VAL A 40 2.31 1.80 -9.98
N ILE A 41 1.98 0.55 -10.29
CA ILE A 41 2.96 -0.47 -10.73
C ILE A 41 3.31 -0.33 -12.22
N SER A 42 2.38 0.14 -13.05
CA SER A 42 2.63 0.39 -14.47
C SER A 42 1.81 1.59 -14.96
N SER A 43 2.48 2.59 -15.52
CA SER A 43 1.84 3.71 -16.19
C SER A 43 2.70 4.18 -17.36
N PRO A 44 2.12 4.55 -18.51
CA PRO A 44 2.87 5.09 -19.64
C PRO A 44 3.65 6.38 -19.30
N ARG A 45 3.26 7.07 -18.22
CA ARG A 45 3.86 8.34 -17.78
C ARG A 45 4.83 8.19 -16.61
N ILE A 46 4.82 7.03 -15.94
CA ILE A 46 5.61 6.76 -14.75
C ILE A 46 6.53 5.59 -15.08
N GLY A 47 7.82 5.88 -15.20
CA GLY A 47 8.81 4.88 -15.57
C GLY A 47 8.97 3.81 -14.48
N LEU A 48 9.43 2.62 -14.87
CA LEU A 48 9.73 1.51 -13.95
C LEU A 48 10.78 1.87 -12.88
N SER A 49 11.57 2.93 -13.09
CA SER A 49 12.62 3.40 -12.19
C SER A 49 12.14 4.40 -11.12
N ASP A 50 10.92 4.91 -11.24
CA ASP A 50 10.37 5.91 -10.31
C ASP A 50 8.86 5.65 -10.10
N PRO A 51 8.49 4.56 -9.40
CA PRO A 51 7.09 4.22 -9.18
C PRO A 51 6.43 5.26 -8.27
N LEU A 52 5.20 5.67 -8.62
CA LEU A 52 4.40 6.52 -7.74
C LEU A 52 3.84 5.66 -6.61
N ILE A 53 4.33 5.91 -5.40
CA ILE A 53 3.85 5.29 -4.16
C ILE A 53 3.38 6.40 -3.23
N ILE A 54 2.11 6.33 -2.85
CA ILE A 54 1.55 7.15 -1.77
C ILE A 54 1.21 6.18 -0.66
N ALA A 55 1.92 6.25 0.45
CA ALA A 55 1.77 5.33 1.56
C ALA A 55 1.79 6.09 2.88
N THR A 56 0.89 5.71 3.78
CA THR A 56 0.86 6.23 5.16
C THR A 56 1.77 5.46 6.10
N TYR A 57 2.59 4.54 5.56
CA TYR A 57 3.62 3.88 6.35
C TYR A 57 4.65 4.88 6.86
N GLU A 58 5.16 4.59 8.05
CA GLU A 58 6.31 5.28 8.61
C GLU A 58 7.52 5.24 7.66
N ASP A 59 8.29 6.33 7.63
CA ASP A 59 9.42 6.49 6.71
C ASP A 59 10.48 5.40 6.86
N HIS A 60 10.71 4.94 8.08
CA HIS A 60 11.68 3.89 8.36
C HIS A 60 11.28 2.55 7.72
N TRP A 61 9.98 2.22 7.68
CA TRP A 61 9.50 1.02 7.00
C TRP A 61 9.68 1.14 5.49
N LYS A 62 9.35 2.29 4.90
CA LYS A 62 9.55 2.55 3.46
C LYS A 62 11.02 2.37 3.07
N ALA A 63 11.94 2.94 3.85
CA ALA A 63 13.38 2.78 3.64
C ALA A 63 13.81 1.31 3.77
N ARG A 64 13.38 0.62 4.83
CA ARG A 64 13.69 -0.79 5.06
C ARG A 64 13.18 -1.69 3.92
N TYR A 65 11.97 -1.45 3.46
CA TYR A 65 11.34 -2.18 2.37
C TYR A 65 12.14 -2.06 1.07
N TYR A 66 12.60 -0.84 0.77
CA TYR A 66 13.47 -0.56 -0.37
C TYR A 66 14.85 -1.23 -0.23
N GLU A 67 15.53 -1.04 0.91
CA GLU A 67 16.85 -1.61 1.19
C GLU A 67 16.89 -3.15 1.08
N ARG A 68 15.77 -3.80 1.45
CA ARG A 68 15.63 -5.26 1.41
C ARG A 68 15.20 -5.81 0.05
N ASP A 69 14.95 -4.94 -0.95
CA ASP A 69 14.41 -5.31 -2.26
C ASP A 69 13.11 -6.14 -2.11
N TYR A 70 12.26 -5.74 -1.14
CA TYR A 70 11.03 -6.49 -0.86
C TYR A 70 10.02 -6.41 -1.98
N PHE A 71 9.99 -5.31 -2.73
CA PHE A 71 9.16 -5.15 -3.92
C PHE A 71 9.20 -6.37 -4.83
N ARG A 72 10.39 -6.93 -5.08
CA ARG A 72 10.58 -8.04 -6.02
C ARG A 72 9.93 -9.34 -5.55
N ILE A 73 9.80 -9.52 -4.25
CA ILE A 73 9.29 -10.76 -3.64
C ILE A 73 7.91 -10.59 -3.01
N ASP A 74 7.38 -9.38 -2.93
CA ASP A 74 6.14 -9.08 -2.26
C ASP A 74 4.95 -9.72 -2.99
N PRO A 75 4.23 -10.65 -2.33
CA PRO A 75 3.09 -11.32 -2.95
C PRO A 75 1.96 -10.34 -3.30
N VAL A 76 1.80 -9.25 -2.54
CA VAL A 76 0.79 -8.22 -2.81
C VAL A 76 1.10 -7.52 -4.13
N VAL A 77 2.36 -7.17 -4.37
CA VAL A 77 2.81 -6.59 -5.64
C VAL A 77 2.66 -7.59 -6.78
N GLN A 78 3.06 -8.85 -6.58
CA GLN A 78 3.00 -9.88 -7.62
C GLN A 78 1.56 -10.19 -8.05
N GLU A 79 0.64 -10.37 -7.11
CA GLU A 79 -0.76 -10.65 -7.41
C GLU A 79 -1.49 -9.43 -7.98
N GLY A 80 -1.21 -8.22 -7.48
CA GLY A 80 -1.76 -6.98 -8.03
C GLY A 80 -1.41 -6.74 -9.50
N THR A 81 -0.32 -7.33 -10.01
CA THR A 81 0.02 -7.28 -11.44
C THR A 81 -0.70 -8.32 -12.30
N ARG A 82 -1.37 -9.30 -11.69
CA ARG A 82 -1.93 -10.49 -12.38
C ARG A 82 -3.44 -10.64 -12.20
N SER A 83 -4.00 -10.06 -11.14
CA SER A 83 -5.41 -10.19 -10.75
C SER A 83 -6.08 -8.83 -10.69
N PHE A 84 -7.40 -8.83 -10.94
CA PHE A 84 -8.28 -7.67 -10.75
C PHE A 84 -9.16 -7.81 -9.50
N LEU A 85 -9.13 -8.98 -8.83
CA LEU A 85 -9.88 -9.20 -7.60
C LEU A 85 -9.05 -8.73 -6.40
N PRO A 86 -9.69 -8.16 -5.36
CA PRO A 86 -9.01 -7.85 -4.12
C PRO A 86 -8.31 -9.09 -3.55
N LEU A 87 -7.06 -8.93 -3.14
CA LEU A 87 -6.28 -9.92 -2.42
C LEU A 87 -6.47 -9.71 -0.93
N ASP A 88 -7.04 -10.70 -0.24
CA ASP A 88 -6.96 -10.77 1.22
C ASP A 88 -5.57 -11.30 1.62
N TRP A 89 -4.87 -10.54 2.45
CA TRP A 89 -3.53 -10.93 2.90
C TRP A 89 -3.55 -12.22 3.74
N LEU A 90 -4.69 -12.59 4.31
CA LEU A 90 -4.89 -13.85 5.02
C LEU A 90 -4.78 -15.07 4.10
N ASP A 91 -5.05 -14.92 2.81
CA ASP A 91 -4.98 -15.99 1.81
C ASP A 91 -3.56 -16.19 1.23
N ILE A 92 -2.61 -15.33 1.60
CA ILE A 92 -1.23 -15.40 1.11
C ILE A 92 -0.49 -16.58 1.76
N ASP A 93 0.12 -17.44 0.94
CA ASP A 93 0.99 -18.52 1.42
C ASP A 93 2.29 -17.98 2.04
N ARG A 94 2.41 -18.14 3.37
CA ARG A 94 3.58 -17.74 4.17
C ARG A 94 4.50 -18.92 4.53
N SER A 95 4.33 -20.08 3.91
CA SER A 95 5.12 -21.30 4.19
C SER A 95 6.62 -21.13 3.91
N ARG A 96 6.99 -20.21 3.00
CA ARG A 96 8.38 -19.95 2.64
C ARG A 96 9.08 -19.08 3.69
N PRO A 97 10.34 -19.40 4.08
CA PRO A 97 11.06 -18.63 5.09
C PRO A 97 11.16 -17.12 4.79
N ARG A 98 11.37 -16.75 3.53
CA ARG A 98 11.43 -15.33 3.11
C ARG A 98 10.09 -14.60 3.28
N MET A 99 8.97 -15.30 3.13
CA MET A 99 7.64 -14.68 3.33
C MET A 99 7.33 -14.48 4.80
N ARG A 100 7.67 -15.45 5.65
CA ARG A 100 7.59 -15.23 7.11
C ARG A 100 8.43 -14.05 7.55
N ALA A 101 9.65 -13.91 7.02
CA ALA A 101 10.52 -12.79 7.36
C ALA A 101 9.93 -11.44 6.92
N LEU A 102 9.42 -11.33 5.68
CA LEU A 102 8.77 -10.11 5.19
C LEU A 102 7.61 -9.67 6.10
N PHE A 103 6.66 -10.57 6.37
CA PHE A 103 5.48 -10.25 7.17
C PHE A 103 5.81 -10.01 8.65
N ALA A 104 6.82 -10.69 9.21
CA ALA A 104 7.29 -10.42 10.57
C ALA A 104 7.96 -9.04 10.69
N GLU A 105 8.75 -8.64 9.68
CA GLU A 105 9.30 -7.28 9.65
C GLU A 105 8.19 -6.25 9.45
N ALA A 106 7.22 -6.49 8.56
CA ALA A 106 6.06 -5.61 8.39
C ALA A 106 5.29 -5.42 9.71
N GLU A 107 5.00 -6.50 10.43
CA GLU A 107 4.35 -6.45 11.75
C GLU A 107 5.15 -5.64 12.77
N SER A 108 6.48 -5.81 12.78
CA SER A 108 7.38 -5.09 13.70
C SER A 108 7.50 -3.60 13.40
N ASN A 109 7.00 -3.14 12.25
CA ASN A 109 7.01 -1.73 11.82
C ASN A 109 5.58 -1.19 11.61
N ASP A 110 4.61 -1.70 12.38
CA ASP A 110 3.21 -1.23 12.44
C ASP A 110 2.41 -1.29 11.12
N VAL A 111 2.92 -2.03 10.13
CA VAL A 111 2.16 -2.37 8.90
C VAL A 111 1.10 -3.41 9.22
N GLY A 112 1.47 -4.36 10.09
CA GLY A 112 0.67 -5.54 10.41
C GLY A 112 0.84 -6.67 9.39
N THR A 113 0.08 -7.75 9.61
CA THR A 113 0.09 -8.94 8.75
C THR A 113 -1.24 -9.19 8.06
N GLN A 114 -2.17 -8.23 8.15
CA GLN A 114 -3.53 -8.32 7.62
C GLN A 114 -3.82 -7.07 6.81
N GLY A 115 -4.52 -7.25 5.69
CA GLY A 115 -4.81 -6.18 4.75
C GLY A 115 -5.63 -6.69 3.58
N ILE A 116 -6.22 -5.75 2.86
CA ILE A 116 -6.85 -5.97 1.56
C ILE A 116 -6.09 -5.11 0.55
N SER A 117 -5.77 -5.67 -0.61
CA SER A 117 -5.09 -4.95 -1.69
C SER A 117 -5.71 -5.20 -3.05
#